data_AF-A0A3S0YU81-F1
#
_entry.id   AF-A0A3S0YU81-F1
#
_cell.length_a   1.000
_cell.length_b   1.000
_cell.length_c   1.000
_cell.angle_alpha   90.00
_cell.angle_beta   90.00
_cell.angle_gamma   90.00
#
_symmetry.space_group_name_H-M   'P 1'
#
loop_
_entity.id
_entity.type
_entity.pdbx_description
1 polymer ?
#
loop_
_entity_poly.entity_id
_entity_poly.type
_entity_poly.pdbx_seq_one_letter_code
_entity_poly.pdbx_strand_id
1 'polypeptide(L)'
;MPSQWCTKRYPGDHDAPSKSIRRLFMLRIVLSAITTAFLLACAIPSASAEQLDASTLSCRELTEKAASSNKSAVYGASVILYWMEGYQATEDQGTVVDFDNVAKEFEATTDFCSKNPGVGVMSATAKFMGENAEDATPKAIDLSILKCEAVNSTKENETEGLGQILMWLAGYHASVAKSTIIDMDKFGASVEKITTYCVEHPEMGLFTASEKFMGEGSDSDE
;
A
#
# COMPACT_ATOMS: atom_id res chain seq x y z
N MET A 1 -50.12 22.05 -27.96
CA MET A 1 -51.09 22.36 -26.87
C MET A 1 -51.90 21.10 -26.63
N PRO A 2 -52.00 20.61 -25.38
CA PRO A 2 -52.86 21.25 -24.40
C PRO A 2 -52.25 21.40 -23.00
N SER A 3 -52.58 22.55 -22.43
CA SER A 3 -52.73 22.88 -21.02
C SER A 3 -53.83 22.06 -20.35
N GLN A 4 -53.66 21.68 -19.08
CA GLN A 4 -54.64 21.89 -17.99
C GLN A 4 -54.17 21.21 -16.70
N TRP A 5 -53.78 22.04 -15.72
CA TRP A 5 -53.70 21.69 -14.30
C TRP A 5 -55.00 22.13 -13.64
N CYS A 6 -55.73 21.20 -12.98
CA CYS A 6 -56.55 21.54 -11.82
C CYS A 6 -57.15 20.32 -11.09
N THR A 7 -57.24 20.46 -9.76
CA THR A 7 -58.08 19.76 -8.74
C THR A 7 -57.53 18.48 -8.08
N LYS A 8 -57.74 18.17 -6.78
CA LYS A 8 -58.18 18.84 -5.53
C LYS A 8 -58.34 17.74 -4.44
N ARG A 9 -57.72 17.83 -3.24
CA ARG A 9 -58.32 17.46 -1.92
C ARG A 9 -57.38 17.67 -0.70
N TYR A 10 -57.95 18.27 0.36
CA TYR A 10 -57.54 18.38 1.78
C TYR A 10 -58.40 17.38 2.62
N PRO A 11 -58.39 17.29 3.98
CA PRO A 11 -57.44 17.68 5.05
C PRO A 11 -57.28 16.63 6.20
N GLY A 12 -56.54 17.00 7.26
CA GLY A 12 -56.71 16.55 8.66
C GLY A 12 -55.38 16.31 9.38
N ASP A 13 -55.15 16.58 10.67
CA ASP A 13 -55.77 17.40 11.71
C ASP A 13 -54.77 17.40 12.91
N HIS A 14 -55.01 18.23 13.92
CA HIS A 14 -54.51 18.19 15.32
C HIS A 14 -53.60 19.31 15.86
N ASP A 15 -54.19 19.92 16.89
CA ASP A 15 -53.85 21.03 17.76
C ASP A 15 -52.62 20.83 18.68
N ALA A 16 -51.95 21.94 19.06
CA ALA A 16 -52.12 22.61 20.37
C ALA A 16 -50.88 23.48 20.80
N PRO A 17 -51.06 24.52 21.66
CA PRO A 17 -50.10 25.61 21.88
C PRO A 17 -49.53 25.71 23.33
N SER A 18 -48.47 26.50 23.60
CA SER A 18 -48.25 27.12 24.95
C SER A 18 -47.15 28.21 25.06
N LYS A 19 -47.58 29.45 25.37
CA LYS A 19 -47.14 30.47 26.37
C LYS A 19 -45.63 30.66 26.66
N SER A 20 -44.98 31.80 26.35
CA SER A 20 -45.01 33.14 26.98
C SER A 20 -44.79 33.19 28.50
N ILE A 21 -43.71 33.83 28.96
CA ILE A 21 -43.71 35.00 29.89
C ILE A 21 -42.26 35.53 30.13
N ARG A 22 -42.11 36.85 30.00
CA ARG A 22 -40.95 37.69 30.31
C ARG A 22 -40.96 38.16 31.77
N ARG A 23 -39.77 38.53 32.28
CA ARG A 23 -39.42 39.64 33.24
C ARG A 23 -38.48 39.12 34.34
N LEU A 24 -37.57 39.88 34.96
CA LEU A 24 -36.76 41.08 34.69
C LEU A 24 -36.03 41.33 36.03
N PHE A 25 -34.74 41.72 35.99
CA PHE A 25 -33.96 42.39 37.06
C PHE A 25 -33.68 41.71 38.42
N MET A 26 -32.40 41.47 38.70
CA MET A 26 -31.55 42.15 39.71
C MET A 26 -30.31 41.27 39.96
N LEU A 27 -29.14 41.56 39.37
CA LEU A 27 -28.06 42.41 39.93
C LEU A 27 -27.74 42.13 41.41
N ARG A 28 -26.72 41.28 41.66
CA ARG A 28 -25.43 41.59 42.34
C ARG A 28 -24.85 40.39 43.12
N ILE A 29 -23.51 40.39 43.18
CA ILE A 29 -22.59 39.66 44.09
C ILE A 29 -22.50 38.14 43.80
N VAL A 30 -21.36 37.43 43.69
CA VAL A 30 -19.99 37.56 44.24
C VAL A 30 -19.02 36.77 43.33
N LEU A 31 -17.75 37.21 43.28
CA LEU A 31 -16.58 36.49 42.75
C LEU A 31 -16.48 35.01 43.19
N SER A 32 -16.03 34.11 42.29
CA SER A 32 -14.90 33.20 42.56
C SER A 32 -14.55 32.23 41.44
N ALA A 33 -13.26 31.89 41.41
CA ALA A 33 -12.60 30.72 40.83
C ALA A 33 -12.28 30.73 39.33
N ILE A 34 -11.09 31.28 39.05
CA ILE A 34 -10.23 30.87 37.93
C ILE A 34 -10.04 29.36 38.00
N THR A 35 -10.57 28.62 37.03
CA THR A 35 -10.18 27.23 36.76
C THR A 35 -9.50 27.21 35.40
N THR A 36 -8.17 27.25 35.42
CA THR A 36 -7.33 27.05 34.26
C THR A 36 -7.47 25.59 33.83
N ALA A 37 -8.34 25.30 32.87
CA ALA A 37 -8.39 24.01 32.22
C ALA A 37 -7.14 23.85 31.36
N PHE A 38 -6.16 23.10 31.87
CA PHE A 38 -5.02 22.61 31.12
C PHE A 38 -5.55 21.70 30.00
N LEU A 39 -5.65 22.23 28.78
CA LEU A 39 -5.81 21.41 27.58
C LEU A 39 -4.51 20.63 27.40
N LEU A 40 -4.47 19.39 27.89
CA LEU A 40 -3.56 18.39 27.36
C LEU A 40 -3.98 18.18 25.90
N ALA A 41 -3.34 18.92 24.99
CA ALA A 41 -3.21 18.49 23.62
C ALA A 41 -2.39 17.20 23.66
N CYS A 42 -3.07 16.05 23.65
CA CYS A 42 -2.44 14.83 23.19
C CYS A 42 -1.90 15.12 21.79
N ALA A 43 -0.59 15.27 21.68
CA ALA A 43 0.08 15.13 20.40
C ALA A 43 -0.27 13.71 19.93
N ILE A 44 -1.26 13.61 19.05
CA ILE A 44 -1.43 12.42 18.23
C ILE A 44 -0.17 12.41 17.38
N PRO A 45 0.74 11.43 17.52
CA PRO A 45 1.80 11.29 16.53
C PRO A 45 1.10 11.17 15.19
N SER A 46 1.32 12.12 14.29
CA SER A 46 1.09 11.90 12.88
C SER A 46 1.91 10.66 12.55
N ALA A 47 1.26 9.55 12.25
CA ALA A 47 1.91 8.36 11.77
C ALA A 47 2.54 8.73 10.42
N SER A 48 3.78 9.23 10.45
CA SER A 48 4.67 9.10 9.30
C SER A 48 4.65 7.62 8.96
N ALA A 49 4.50 7.27 7.69
CA ALA A 49 4.69 5.89 7.27
C ALA A 49 6.12 5.51 7.65
N GLU A 50 6.27 4.77 8.76
CA GLU A 50 7.57 4.28 9.18
C GLU A 50 8.11 3.43 8.04
N GLN A 51 9.32 3.73 7.59
CA GLN A 51 10.07 2.85 6.70
C GLN A 51 10.22 1.50 7.41
N LEU A 52 10.01 0.41 6.68
CA LEU A 52 10.16 -0.93 7.22
C LEU A 52 11.55 -1.46 6.88
N ASP A 53 12.37 -1.77 7.90
CA ASP A 53 13.61 -2.52 7.70
C ASP A 53 13.31 -4.02 7.64
N ALA A 54 13.34 -4.57 6.42
CA ALA A 54 13.11 -5.98 6.10
C ALA A 54 14.01 -6.93 6.91
N SER A 55 15.21 -6.49 7.29
CA SER A 55 16.16 -7.32 8.05
C SER A 55 15.73 -7.57 9.50
N THR A 56 14.84 -6.73 10.02
CA THR A 56 14.34 -6.82 11.39
C THR A 56 13.04 -7.63 11.51
N LEU A 57 12.37 -7.88 10.38
CA LEU A 57 11.08 -8.54 10.35
C LEU A 57 11.21 -10.02 10.71
N SER A 58 10.42 -10.47 11.68
CA SER A 58 10.34 -11.87 12.10
C SER A 58 9.23 -12.65 11.40
N CYS A 59 9.39 -13.97 11.34
CA CYS A 59 8.38 -14.89 10.85
C CYS A 59 7.05 -14.76 11.62
N ARG A 60 7.09 -14.46 12.93
CA ARG A 60 5.88 -14.17 13.70
C ARG A 60 5.12 -12.98 13.11
N GLU A 61 5.80 -11.86 12.89
CA GLU A 61 5.17 -10.65 12.33
C GLU A 61 4.61 -10.90 10.93
N LEU A 62 5.32 -11.67 10.10
CA LEU A 62 4.82 -12.07 8.78
C LEU A 62 3.53 -12.89 8.90
N THR A 63 3.47 -13.88 9.80
CA THR A 63 2.28 -14.71 9.98
C THR A 63 1.08 -13.93 10.53
N GLU A 64 1.32 -12.97 11.43
CA GLU A 64 0.27 -12.06 11.92
C GLU A 64 -0.30 -11.21 10.77
N LYS A 65 0.58 -10.68 9.91
CA LYS A 65 0.17 -9.97 8.68
C LYS A 65 -0.55 -10.88 7.68
N ALA A 66 -0.13 -12.14 7.57
CA ALA A 66 -0.76 -13.11 6.67
C ALA A 66 -2.13 -13.59 7.14
N ALA A 67 -2.38 -13.55 8.46
CA ALA A 67 -3.68 -13.83 9.07
C ALA A 67 -4.67 -12.66 8.94
N SER A 68 -4.20 -11.45 8.62
CA SER A 68 -5.05 -10.30 8.32
C SER A 68 -5.95 -10.55 7.10
N SER A 69 -7.17 -10.02 7.13
CA SER A 69 -8.06 -10.02 5.96
C SER A 69 -7.58 -9.08 4.85
N ASN A 70 -6.70 -8.12 5.15
CA ASN A 70 -6.12 -7.21 4.18
C ASN A 70 -4.62 -7.48 4.02
N LYS A 71 -4.29 -8.56 3.29
CA LYS A 71 -2.91 -9.01 3.05
C LYS A 71 -2.12 -8.09 2.12
N SER A 72 -2.83 -7.25 1.36
CA SER A 72 -2.30 -6.21 0.48
C SER A 72 -2.33 -4.82 1.10
N ALA A 73 -2.60 -4.70 2.41
CA ALA A 73 -2.42 -3.46 3.14
C ALA A 73 -0.98 -2.94 3.01
N VAL A 74 -0.75 -1.68 3.37
CA VAL A 74 0.60 -1.13 3.50
C VAL A 74 1.40 -2.03 4.45
N TYR A 75 2.54 -2.55 3.95
CA TYR A 75 3.33 -3.60 4.62
C TYR A 75 2.54 -4.85 5.03
N GLY A 76 1.54 -5.23 4.22
CA GLY A 76 0.85 -6.51 4.33
C GLY A 76 1.74 -7.67 3.88
N ALA A 77 1.37 -8.90 4.23
CA ALA A 77 2.20 -10.07 3.96
C ALA A 77 2.50 -10.26 2.47
N SER A 78 1.52 -10.03 1.58
CA SER A 78 1.75 -10.16 0.14
C SER A 78 2.73 -9.11 -0.36
N VAL A 79 2.61 -7.85 0.10
CA VAL A 79 3.51 -6.75 -0.28
C VAL A 79 4.95 -7.07 0.11
N ILE A 80 5.16 -7.51 1.36
CA ILE A 80 6.47 -7.89 1.87
C ILE A 80 7.04 -9.06 1.08
N LEU A 81 6.24 -10.08 0.78
CA LEU A 81 6.72 -11.27 0.09
C LEU A 81 7.10 -10.98 -1.37
N TYR A 82 6.36 -10.14 -2.09
CA TYR A 82 6.76 -9.71 -3.43
C TYR A 82 8.06 -8.90 -3.43
N TRP A 83 8.22 -8.01 -2.45
CA TRP A 83 9.49 -7.29 -2.29
C TRP A 83 10.64 -8.25 -1.97
N MET A 84 10.43 -9.23 -1.08
CA MET A 84 11.43 -10.23 -0.69
C MET A 84 11.78 -11.19 -1.83
N GLU A 85 10.83 -11.48 -2.71
CA GLU A 85 11.11 -12.27 -3.91
C GLU A 85 12.10 -11.48 -4.77
N GLY A 86 11.72 -10.29 -5.23
CA GLY A 86 12.60 -9.50 -6.09
C GLY A 86 13.95 -9.19 -5.43
N TYR A 87 13.98 -8.98 -4.11
CA TYR A 87 15.22 -8.78 -3.37
C TYR A 87 16.17 -9.98 -3.44
N GLN A 88 15.64 -11.18 -3.61
CA GLN A 88 16.42 -12.41 -3.65
C GLN A 88 16.66 -12.97 -5.03
N ALA A 89 16.08 -12.36 -6.06
CA ALA A 89 16.41 -12.63 -7.43
C ALA A 89 17.93 -12.50 -7.64
N THR A 90 18.51 -13.52 -8.26
CA THR A 90 19.94 -13.59 -8.56
C THR A 90 20.24 -12.99 -9.93
N GLU A 91 21.51 -12.65 -10.19
CA GLU A 91 21.95 -12.18 -11.52
C GLU A 91 21.60 -13.18 -12.64
N ASP A 92 21.72 -14.49 -12.35
CA ASP A 92 21.42 -15.56 -13.32
C ASP A 92 19.92 -15.71 -13.59
N GLN A 93 19.07 -15.41 -12.61
CA GLN A 93 17.60 -15.38 -12.79
C GLN A 93 17.14 -14.11 -13.51
N GLY A 94 17.91 -13.03 -13.43
CA GLY A 94 17.61 -11.76 -14.05
C GLY A 94 16.30 -11.17 -13.55
N THR A 95 15.46 -10.70 -14.47
CA THR A 95 14.20 -9.98 -14.17
C THR A 95 12.98 -10.84 -14.47
N VAL A 96 13.08 -12.15 -14.25
CA VAL A 96 12.03 -13.12 -14.57
C VAL A 96 11.13 -13.36 -13.36
N VAL A 97 9.81 -13.25 -13.56
CA VAL A 97 8.79 -13.54 -12.55
C VAL A 97 7.87 -14.65 -13.03
N ASP A 98 7.76 -15.72 -12.25
CA ASP A 98 6.81 -16.80 -12.49
C ASP A 98 5.75 -16.85 -11.38
N PHE A 99 4.59 -16.26 -11.62
CA PHE A 99 3.52 -16.18 -10.61
C PHE A 99 3.04 -17.54 -10.09
N ASP A 100 3.17 -18.62 -10.87
CA ASP A 100 2.82 -19.97 -10.40
C ASP A 100 3.86 -20.45 -9.36
N ASN A 101 5.15 -20.17 -9.58
CA ASN A 101 6.20 -20.52 -8.62
C ASN A 101 6.19 -19.58 -7.41
N VAL A 102 6.07 -18.27 -7.61
CA VAL A 102 5.98 -17.27 -6.54
C VAL A 102 4.87 -17.61 -5.53
N ALA A 103 3.71 -18.07 -6.00
CA ALA A 103 2.63 -18.50 -5.12
C ALA A 103 3.04 -19.69 -4.22
N LYS A 104 3.75 -20.69 -4.76
CA LYS A 104 4.26 -21.84 -3.99
C LYS A 104 5.35 -21.40 -3.00
N GLU A 105 6.22 -20.50 -3.40
CA GLU A 105 7.31 -19.97 -2.56
C GLU A 105 6.75 -19.19 -1.38
N PHE A 106 5.67 -18.43 -1.60
CA PHE A 106 4.97 -17.70 -0.56
C PHE A 106 4.28 -18.66 0.40
N GLU A 107 3.63 -19.71 -0.13
CA GLU A 107 3.06 -20.78 0.69
C GLU A 107 4.16 -21.43 1.54
N ALA A 108 5.24 -21.92 0.93
CA ALA A 108 6.36 -22.57 1.64
C ALA A 108 6.99 -21.67 2.70
N THR A 109 7.19 -20.38 2.40
CA THR A 109 7.71 -19.39 3.34
C THR A 109 6.78 -19.19 4.53
N THR A 110 5.49 -18.97 4.29
CA THR A 110 4.51 -18.77 5.37
C THR A 110 4.33 -20.02 6.21
N ASP A 111 4.37 -21.20 5.59
CA ASP A 111 4.34 -22.49 6.25
C ASP A 111 5.56 -22.71 7.14
N PHE A 112 6.75 -22.37 6.64
CA PHE A 112 7.98 -22.39 7.42
C PHE A 112 7.91 -21.41 8.60
N CYS A 113 7.45 -20.19 8.35
CA CYS A 113 7.35 -19.15 9.37
C CYS A 113 6.37 -19.51 10.49
N SER A 114 5.24 -20.17 10.18
CA SER A 114 4.29 -20.64 11.18
C SER A 114 4.90 -21.61 12.20
N LYS A 115 5.91 -22.37 11.77
CA LYS A 115 6.64 -23.36 12.58
C LYS A 115 7.87 -22.75 13.26
N ASN A 116 8.32 -21.57 12.83
CA ASN A 116 9.59 -20.96 13.23
C ASN A 116 9.45 -19.45 13.52
N PRO A 117 8.61 -19.04 14.50
CA PRO A 117 8.25 -17.63 14.71
C PRO A 117 9.40 -16.69 15.09
N GLY A 118 10.54 -17.23 15.54
CA GLY A 118 11.74 -16.45 15.89
C GLY A 118 12.74 -16.23 14.76
N VAL A 119 12.52 -16.83 13.58
CA VAL A 119 13.42 -16.68 12.42
C VAL A 119 13.11 -15.37 11.70
N GLY A 120 14.14 -14.68 11.18
CA GLY A 120 13.96 -13.49 10.35
C GLY A 120 13.36 -13.84 8.99
N VAL A 121 12.48 -12.99 8.47
CA VAL A 121 11.76 -13.24 7.20
C VAL A 121 12.73 -13.35 6.04
N MET A 122 13.75 -12.48 5.95
CA MET A 122 14.78 -12.59 4.89
C MET A 122 15.44 -13.98 4.87
N SER A 123 15.76 -14.54 6.04
CA SER A 123 16.34 -15.88 6.13
C SER A 123 15.34 -17.00 5.84
N ALA A 124 14.05 -16.75 6.04
CA ALA A 124 12.99 -17.70 5.71
C ALA A 124 12.73 -17.72 4.21
N THR A 125 12.58 -16.55 3.57
CA THR A 125 12.38 -16.41 2.13
C THR A 125 13.57 -16.94 1.35
N ALA A 126 14.81 -16.76 1.84
CA ALA A 126 16.03 -17.30 1.21
C ALA A 126 16.03 -18.80 1.01
N LYS A 127 15.24 -19.55 1.78
CA LYS A 127 15.17 -21.01 1.65
C LYS A 127 14.32 -21.46 0.47
N PHE A 128 13.50 -20.58 -0.08
CA PHE A 128 12.48 -20.94 -1.06
C PHE A 128 12.51 -20.05 -2.32
N MET A 129 13.10 -18.86 -2.24
CA MET A 129 13.21 -17.90 -3.34
C MET A 129 14.67 -17.79 -3.82
N GLY A 130 14.90 -17.04 -4.89
CA GLY A 130 16.25 -16.76 -5.39
C GLY A 130 16.95 -18.05 -5.84
N GLU A 131 18.21 -18.25 -5.42
CA GLU A 131 19.01 -19.44 -5.76
C GLU A 131 18.36 -20.79 -5.38
N ASN A 132 17.37 -20.77 -4.47
CA ASN A 132 16.64 -21.97 -4.01
C ASN A 132 15.25 -22.11 -4.65
N ALA A 133 14.87 -21.21 -5.56
CA ALA A 133 13.59 -21.25 -6.28
C ALA A 133 13.52 -22.42 -7.28
N GLU A 134 12.30 -22.81 -7.64
CA GLU A 134 12.07 -23.74 -8.75
C GLU A 134 12.48 -23.09 -10.08
N ASP A 135 12.91 -23.90 -11.05
CA ASP A 135 13.16 -23.42 -12.42
C ASP A 135 11.90 -22.74 -12.98
N ALA A 136 12.11 -21.63 -13.69
CA ALA A 136 11.04 -20.87 -14.33
C ALA A 136 10.24 -21.76 -15.30
N THR A 137 8.91 -21.73 -15.19
CA THR A 137 8.03 -22.44 -16.11
C THR A 137 7.89 -21.67 -17.43
N PRO A 138 7.30 -22.27 -18.48
CA PRO A 138 7.01 -21.55 -19.72
C PRO A 138 6.04 -20.36 -19.59
N LYS A 139 5.41 -20.17 -18.41
CA LYS A 139 4.52 -19.03 -18.13
C LYS A 139 5.26 -17.86 -17.47
N ALA A 140 6.52 -18.02 -17.12
CA ALA A 140 7.32 -16.97 -16.54
C ALA A 140 7.39 -15.76 -17.49
N ILE A 141 7.37 -14.57 -16.90
CA ILE A 141 7.41 -13.30 -17.60
C ILE A 141 8.77 -12.67 -17.33
N ASP A 142 9.51 -12.40 -18.40
CA ASP A 142 10.70 -11.56 -18.32
C ASP A 142 10.26 -10.09 -18.31
N LEU A 143 10.54 -9.39 -17.22
CA LEU A 143 10.15 -7.99 -17.06
C LEU A 143 11.00 -7.04 -17.91
N SER A 144 12.16 -7.47 -18.41
CA SER A 144 12.98 -6.68 -19.33
C SER A 144 12.35 -6.50 -20.71
N ILE A 145 11.51 -7.45 -21.14
CA ILE A 145 10.78 -7.37 -22.41
C ILE A 145 9.42 -6.69 -22.29
N LEU A 146 8.93 -6.53 -21.05
CA LEU A 146 7.66 -5.87 -20.80
C LEU A 146 7.79 -4.37 -21.09
N LYS A 147 6.91 -3.83 -21.93
CA LYS A 147 6.93 -2.42 -22.31
C LYS A 147 6.04 -1.56 -21.41
N CYS A 148 6.35 -0.28 -21.36
CA CYS A 148 5.55 0.77 -20.71
C CYS A 148 4.10 0.83 -21.22
N GLU A 149 3.84 0.41 -22.46
CA GLU A 149 2.47 0.23 -22.98
C GLU A 149 1.61 -0.69 -22.08
N ALA A 150 2.22 -1.70 -21.44
CA ALA A 150 1.51 -2.57 -20.51
C ALA A 150 0.98 -1.80 -19.29
N VAL A 151 1.74 -0.82 -18.78
CA VAL A 151 1.30 0.05 -17.66
C VAL A 151 0.07 0.86 -18.06
N ASN A 152 0.07 1.41 -19.27
CA ASN A 152 -1.04 2.26 -19.76
C ASN A 152 -2.29 1.46 -20.18
N SER A 153 -2.11 0.20 -20.58
CA SER A 153 -3.20 -0.67 -21.02
C SER A 153 -3.75 -1.61 -19.94
N THR A 154 -3.10 -1.67 -18.77
CA THR A 154 -3.57 -2.44 -17.62
C THR A 154 -4.93 -1.93 -17.17
N LYS A 155 -5.92 -2.82 -17.14
CA LYS A 155 -7.27 -2.46 -16.68
C LYS A 155 -7.30 -2.34 -15.17
N GLU A 156 -8.29 -1.61 -14.66
CA GLU A 156 -8.48 -1.41 -13.20
C GLU A 156 -8.48 -2.74 -12.42
N ASN A 157 -9.13 -3.78 -12.96
CA ASN A 157 -9.21 -5.10 -12.33
C ASN A 157 -7.93 -5.96 -12.47
N GLU A 158 -6.89 -5.45 -13.14
CA GLU A 158 -5.59 -6.09 -13.36
C GLU A 158 -4.46 -5.30 -12.67
N THR A 159 -4.78 -4.15 -12.06
CA THR A 159 -3.82 -3.27 -11.37
C THR A 159 -3.10 -3.95 -10.21
N GLU A 160 -3.73 -4.96 -9.59
CA GLU A 160 -3.08 -5.75 -8.55
C GLU A 160 -1.84 -6.47 -9.10
N GLY A 161 -1.92 -7.09 -10.27
CA GLY A 161 -0.78 -7.76 -10.90
C GLY A 161 0.34 -6.80 -11.25
N LEU A 162 0.01 -5.61 -11.77
CA LEU A 162 1.00 -4.57 -12.03
C LEU A 162 1.66 -4.07 -10.73
N GLY A 163 0.89 -3.87 -9.66
CA GLY A 163 1.41 -3.50 -8.35
C GLY A 163 2.38 -4.54 -7.79
N GLN A 164 2.09 -5.82 -7.99
CA GLN A 164 2.98 -6.93 -7.61
C GLN A 164 4.29 -6.91 -8.40
N ILE A 165 4.23 -6.70 -9.71
CA ILE A 165 5.43 -6.53 -10.57
C ILE A 165 6.27 -5.35 -10.11
N LEU A 166 5.64 -4.19 -9.84
CA LEU A 166 6.36 -2.99 -9.39
C LEU A 166 6.98 -3.20 -8.01
N MET A 167 6.30 -3.89 -7.10
CA MET A 167 6.84 -4.21 -5.78
C MET A 167 8.01 -5.21 -5.87
N TRP A 168 7.92 -6.19 -6.77
CA TRP A 168 9.03 -7.08 -7.09
C TRP A 168 10.24 -6.29 -7.61
N LEU A 169 10.04 -5.37 -8.56
CA LEU A 169 11.11 -4.51 -9.09
C LEU A 169 11.73 -3.64 -8.00
N ALA A 170 10.93 -3.12 -7.07
CA ALA A 170 11.44 -2.37 -5.92
C ALA A 170 12.34 -3.23 -5.02
N GLY A 171 11.99 -4.51 -4.81
CA GLY A 171 12.85 -5.48 -4.15
C GLY A 171 14.16 -5.72 -4.88
N TYR A 172 14.07 -5.97 -6.19
CA TYR A 172 15.23 -6.19 -7.07
C TYR A 172 16.21 -5.01 -7.02
N HIS A 173 15.73 -3.78 -7.19
CA HIS A 173 16.60 -2.60 -7.11
C HIS A 173 17.19 -2.41 -5.72
N ALA A 174 16.45 -2.76 -4.66
CA ALA A 174 16.97 -2.73 -3.31
C ALA A 174 18.08 -3.77 -3.06
N SER A 175 18.04 -4.94 -3.70
CA SER A 175 19.11 -5.94 -3.60
C SER A 175 20.40 -5.47 -4.28
N VAL A 176 20.27 -4.88 -5.47
CA VAL A 176 21.39 -4.22 -6.17
C VAL A 176 22.00 -3.12 -5.31
N ALA A 177 21.15 -2.31 -4.66
CA ALA A 177 21.53 -1.25 -3.71
C ALA A 177 22.05 -1.77 -2.36
N LYS A 178 21.91 -3.07 -2.06
CA LYS A 178 22.15 -3.69 -0.74
C LYS A 178 21.36 -3.01 0.39
N SER A 179 20.20 -2.44 0.07
CA SER A 179 19.29 -1.80 1.04
C SER A 179 18.27 -2.80 1.54
N THR A 180 18.05 -2.86 2.84
CA THR A 180 16.97 -3.67 3.44
C THR A 180 15.72 -2.85 3.74
N ILE A 181 15.65 -1.62 3.24
CA ILE A 181 14.59 -0.67 3.58
C ILE A 181 13.47 -0.72 2.55
N ILE A 182 12.26 -1.02 3.02
CA ILE A 182 11.01 -0.86 2.28
C ILE A 182 10.42 0.49 2.66
N ASP A 183 10.49 1.46 1.75
CA ASP A 183 9.92 2.79 1.90
C ASP A 183 8.71 2.92 0.97
N MET A 184 7.50 2.80 1.54
CA MET A 184 6.25 2.83 0.76
C MET A 184 5.91 4.22 0.22
N ASP A 185 6.41 5.29 0.85
CA ASP A 185 6.21 6.66 0.37
C ASP A 185 7.12 6.92 -0.84
N LYS A 186 8.39 6.52 -0.76
CA LYS A 186 9.31 6.55 -1.90
C LYS A 186 8.81 5.66 -3.03
N PHE A 187 8.36 4.44 -2.72
CA PHE A 187 7.78 3.54 -3.72
C PHE A 187 6.59 4.18 -4.44
N GLY A 188 5.64 4.77 -3.70
CA GLY A 188 4.49 5.47 -4.28
C GLY A 188 4.92 6.59 -5.24
N ALA A 189 5.85 7.44 -4.80
CA ALA A 189 6.39 8.52 -5.64
C ALA A 189 7.11 7.98 -6.90
N SER A 190 7.86 6.88 -6.79
CA SER A 190 8.49 6.22 -7.93
C SER A 190 7.46 5.66 -8.91
N VAL A 191 6.38 5.05 -8.42
CA VAL A 191 5.29 4.52 -9.27
C VAL A 191 4.59 5.65 -10.04
N GLU A 192 4.36 6.81 -9.41
CA GLU A 192 3.81 7.99 -10.10
C GLU A 192 4.71 8.47 -11.24
N LYS A 193 6.03 8.53 -11.00
CA LYS A 193 7.03 8.90 -12.02
C LYS A 193 7.09 7.87 -13.16
N ILE A 194 7.09 6.57 -12.84
CA ILE A 194 7.05 5.49 -13.84
C ILE A 194 5.79 5.60 -14.69
N THR A 195 4.63 5.80 -14.07
CA THR A 195 3.36 5.92 -14.78
C THR A 195 3.39 7.09 -15.76
N THR A 196 3.85 8.25 -15.30
CA THR A 196 3.99 9.45 -16.14
C THR A 196 4.95 9.20 -17.30
N TYR A 197 6.12 8.64 -17.03
CA TYR A 197 7.13 8.30 -18.03
C TYR A 197 6.60 7.29 -19.06
N CYS A 198 5.88 6.26 -18.61
CA CYS A 198 5.35 5.22 -19.48
C CYS A 198 4.24 5.72 -20.42
N VAL A 199 3.46 6.74 -20.01
CA VAL A 199 2.50 7.42 -20.89
C VAL A 199 3.22 8.17 -22.02
N GLU A 200 4.34 8.82 -21.70
CA GLU A 200 5.13 9.58 -22.67
C GLU A 200 5.99 8.68 -23.57
N HIS A 201 6.31 7.47 -23.11
CA HIS A 201 7.25 6.56 -23.74
C HIS A 201 6.74 5.10 -23.80
N PRO A 202 5.63 4.81 -24.50
CA PRO A 202 4.99 3.49 -24.48
C PRO A 202 5.89 2.35 -25.00
N GLU A 203 6.83 2.65 -25.88
CA GLU A 203 7.77 1.67 -26.46
C GLU A 203 8.96 1.33 -25.55
N MET A 204 9.16 2.07 -24.46
CA MET A 204 10.27 1.82 -23.52
C MET A 204 9.99 0.60 -22.66
N GLY A 205 11.04 -0.10 -22.23
CA GLY A 205 10.93 -1.20 -21.28
C GLY A 205 10.48 -0.71 -19.90
N LEU A 206 9.56 -1.43 -19.26
CA LEU A 206 9.13 -1.19 -17.89
C LEU A 206 10.32 -1.32 -16.93
N PHE A 207 11.19 -2.31 -17.16
CA PHE A 207 12.41 -2.46 -16.36
C PHE A 207 13.27 -1.20 -16.42
N THR A 208 13.51 -0.63 -17.61
CA THR A 208 14.26 0.63 -17.78
C THR A 208 13.59 1.80 -17.06
N ALA A 209 12.27 1.91 -17.11
CA ALA A 209 11.55 2.93 -16.33
C ALA A 209 11.74 2.72 -14.81
N SER A 210 11.70 1.46 -14.35
CA SER A 210 11.95 1.13 -12.94
C SER A 210 13.38 1.43 -12.52
N GLU A 211 14.40 1.11 -13.33
CA GLU A 211 15.80 1.47 -13.07
C GLU A 211 15.94 2.98 -12.86
N LYS A 212 15.30 3.78 -13.74
CA LYS A 212 15.36 5.24 -13.68
C LYS A 212 14.77 5.83 -12.40
N PHE A 213 13.70 5.25 -11.87
CA PHE A 213 12.92 5.86 -10.79
C PHE A 213 12.95 5.11 -9.46
N MET A 214 13.42 3.87 -9.43
CA MET A 214 13.55 3.02 -8.24
C MET A 214 15.00 2.62 -7.94
N GLY A 215 15.89 2.60 -8.95
CA GLY A 215 17.31 2.30 -8.78
C GLY A 215 18.10 3.40 -8.06
N GLU A 216 19.33 3.09 -7.65
CA GLU A 216 20.25 4.11 -7.11
C GLU A 216 20.68 5.08 -8.22
N GLY A 217 20.56 6.38 -7.97
CA GLY A 217 20.86 7.45 -8.95
C GLY A 217 19.66 8.30 -9.37
N SER A 218 18.43 7.96 -8.93
CA SER A 218 17.23 8.77 -9.22
C SER A 218 17.21 10.15 -8.53
N ASP A 219 18.14 10.40 -7.62
CA ASP A 219 18.26 11.64 -6.83
C ASP A 219 19.46 12.50 -7.25
N SER A 220 20.23 12.10 -8.28
CA SER A 220 21.45 12.81 -8.70
C SER A 220 21.30 13.73 -9.92
N ASP A 221 20.12 13.84 -10.53
CA ASP A 221 19.93 14.73 -11.68
C ASP A 221 18.87 15.81 -11.40
N GLU A 222 19.40 17.03 -11.33
CA GLU A 222 18.80 18.36 -11.28
C GLU A 222 17.91 18.68 -12.51
#